data_AF-A0A2T7N9P9-F1
#
_entry.id   AF-A0A2T7N9P9-F1
#
_cell.length_a   1.000
_cell.length_b   1.000
_cell.length_c   1.000
_cell.angle_alpha   90.00
_cell.angle_beta   90.00
_cell.angle_gamma   90.00
#
_symmetry.space_group_name_H-M   'P 1'
#
loop_
_entity.id
_entity.type
_entity.pdbx_description
1 polymer ?
#
loop_
_entity_poly.entity_id
_entity_poly.type
_entity_poly.pdbx_seq_one_letter_code
_entity_poly.pdbx_strand_id
1 'polypeptide(L)'
;MGSFVVIFKLYREWEGEEKAVDIRVFNVEVDDRTLSECIPDYVTVLGSSSGSVNPGDLFSVTVEEDSSAGFLWSIQSNGEILRLIANRYIDPSKSQSSPGDISNFTVTGIETGKQSFDFEALKRGVSLIEFGFSSPVESDGNSSILYASVSVE
;
A
#
# COMPACT_ATOMS: atom_id res chain seq x y z
N MET A 1 15.52 10.99 -3.59
CA MET A 1 14.65 9.80 -3.49
C MET A 1 13.64 9.84 -4.60
N GLY A 2 13.51 8.73 -5.33
CA GLY A 2 12.47 8.54 -6.34
C GLY A 2 11.70 7.27 -6.04
N SER A 3 10.42 7.23 -6.38
CA SER A 3 9.61 6.03 -6.27
C SER A 3 8.98 5.70 -7.61
N PHE A 4 8.81 4.41 -7.88
CA PHE A 4 8.07 3.94 -9.05
C PHE A 4 7.36 2.64 -8.72
N VAL A 5 6.41 2.27 -9.57
CA VAL A 5 5.64 1.02 -9.43
C VAL A 5 5.84 0.14 -10.65
N VAL A 6 5.94 -1.16 -10.42
CA VAL A 6 5.85 -2.17 -11.49
C VAL A 6 4.56 -2.94 -11.31
N ILE A 7 3.69 -2.89 -12.32
CA ILE A 7 2.40 -3.58 -12.33
C ILE A 7 2.40 -4.59 -13.48
N PHE A 8 2.32 -5.88 -13.15
CA PHE A 8 2.10 -6.94 -14.13
C PHE A 8 0.61 -7.24 -14.20
N LYS A 9 0.04 -7.29 -15.41
CA LYS A 9 -1.35 -7.68 -15.65
C LYS A 9 -1.37 -8.85 -16.61
N LEU A 10 -2.06 -9.92 -16.24
CA LEU A 10 -2.33 -11.06 -17.10
C LEU A 10 -3.76 -10.94 -17.65
N TYR A 11 -3.90 -10.78 -18.96
CA TYR A 11 -5.18 -10.72 -19.64
C TYR A 11 -5.06 -11.39 -21.01
N ARG A 12 -6.20 -11.78 -21.58
CA ARG A 12 -6.27 -12.18 -22.98
C ARG A 12 -6.38 -10.94 -23.83
N GLU A 13 -5.62 -10.89 -24.93
CA GLU A 13 -5.57 -9.73 -25.83
C GLU A 13 -6.96 -9.32 -26.33
N TRP A 14 -7.85 -10.28 -26.60
CA TRP A 14 -9.21 -10.02 -27.07
C TRP A 14 -10.20 -9.58 -25.97
N GLU A 15 -9.84 -9.71 -24.68
CA GLU A 15 -10.67 -9.29 -23.54
C GLU A 15 -10.31 -7.89 -23.06
N GLY A 16 -9.08 -7.43 -23.32
CA GLY A 16 -8.58 -6.13 -22.89
C GLY A 16 -7.91 -6.15 -21.50
N GLU A 17 -7.09 -5.13 -21.24
CA GLU A 17 -6.35 -4.97 -19.98
C GLU A 17 -7.26 -4.81 -18.76
N GLU A 18 -8.42 -4.19 -18.95
CA GLU A 18 -9.45 -4.00 -17.92
C GLU A 18 -10.10 -5.31 -17.45
N LYS A 19 -9.86 -6.41 -18.19
CA LYS A 19 -10.32 -7.76 -17.86
C LYS A 19 -9.19 -8.65 -17.34
N ALA A 20 -8.13 -8.07 -16.76
CA ALA A 20 -7.05 -8.82 -16.16
C ALA A 20 -7.54 -9.85 -15.13
N VAL A 21 -7.01 -11.07 -15.25
CA VAL A 21 -7.30 -12.22 -14.38
C VAL A 21 -6.23 -12.43 -13.30
N ASP A 22 -5.07 -11.78 -13.44
CA ASP A 22 -4.04 -11.66 -12.41
C ASP A 22 -3.41 -10.27 -12.49
N ILE A 23 -3.16 -9.66 -11.33
CA ILE A 23 -2.46 -8.38 -11.22
C ILE A 23 -1.43 -8.53 -10.11
N ARG A 24 -0.15 -8.26 -10.41
CA ARG A 24 0.94 -8.28 -9.43
C ARG A 24 1.57 -6.90 -9.34
N VAL A 25 1.75 -6.43 -8.11
CA VAL A 25 2.21 -5.07 -7.84
C VAL A 25 3.46 -5.10 -7.01
N PHE A 26 4.45 -4.32 -7.44
CA PHE A 26 5.69 -4.08 -6.73
C PHE A 26 5.92 -2.57 -6.62
N ASN A 27 5.78 -2.04 -5.41
CA ASN A 27 6.18 -0.66 -5.11
C ASN A 27 7.70 -0.66 -4.88
N VAL A 28 8.39 0.27 -5.55
CA VAL A 28 9.85 0.35 -5.55
C VAL A 28 10.28 1.73 -5.11
N GLU A 29 11.18 1.75 -4.13
CA GLU A 29 11.82 2.96 -3.64
C GLU A 29 13.30 2.97 -4.04
N VAL A 30 13.73 4.10 -4.57
CA VAL A 30 15.11 4.38 -4.96
C VAL A 30 15.64 5.49 -4.07
N ASP A 31 16.64 5.13 -3.26
CA ASP A 31 17.43 6.14 -2.56
C ASP A 31 18.71 6.38 -3.36
N ASP A 32 18.93 7.64 -3.70
CA ASP A 32 20.14 8.10 -4.37
C ASP A 32 20.77 9.12 -3.43
N ARG A 33 21.83 8.70 -2.74
CA ARG A 33 22.58 9.54 -1.80
C ARG A 33 23.78 10.20 -2.48
N THR A 34 24.05 9.89 -3.75
CA THR A 34 25.24 10.34 -4.47
C THR A 34 24.87 10.92 -5.83
N LEU A 35 24.51 12.21 -5.84
CA LEU A 35 24.13 13.03 -7.02
C LEU A 35 25.19 13.15 -8.16
N SER A 36 26.21 12.30 -8.22
CA SER A 36 27.35 12.41 -9.14
C SER A 36 27.35 11.34 -10.25
N GLU A 37 26.74 10.19 -10.01
CA GLU A 37 26.69 9.08 -10.97
C GLU A 37 25.25 8.57 -11.01
N CYS A 38 24.60 8.55 -12.17
CA CYS A 38 23.23 8.03 -12.33
C CYS A 38 23.19 6.49 -12.19
N ILE A 39 23.75 5.97 -11.11
CA ILE A 39 23.76 4.56 -10.73
C ILE A 39 23.09 4.53 -9.36
N PRO A 40 21.83 4.07 -9.24
CA PRO A 40 21.17 4.02 -7.95
C PRO A 40 21.98 3.13 -7.00
N ASP A 41 22.33 3.68 -5.83
CA ASP A 41 23.13 3.00 -4.80
C ASP A 41 22.41 1.72 -4.31
N TYR A 42 21.08 1.73 -4.28
CA TYR A 42 20.25 0.56 -4.02
C TYR A 42 18.81 0.72 -4.54
N VAL A 43 18.17 -0.41 -4.82
CA VAL A 43 16.74 -0.51 -5.16
C VAL A 43 16.07 -1.40 -4.11
N THR A 44 15.11 -0.86 -3.37
CA THR A 44 14.33 -1.62 -2.39
C THR A 44 12.99 -2.00 -2.99
N VAL A 45 12.75 -3.31 -3.16
CA VAL A 45 11.42 -3.83 -3.51
C VAL A 45 10.67 -4.09 -2.21
N LEU A 46 9.55 -3.41 -1.98
CA LEU A 46 8.76 -3.47 -0.74
C LEU A 46 7.98 -4.79 -0.56
N GLY A 47 8.37 -5.85 -1.27
CA GLY A 47 7.64 -7.11 -1.37
C GLY A 47 6.45 -7.05 -2.34
N SER A 48 5.77 -8.19 -2.52
CA SER A 48 4.54 -8.24 -3.33
C SER A 48 3.43 -7.50 -2.60
N SER A 49 2.92 -6.42 -3.19
CA SER A 49 1.76 -5.69 -2.67
C SER A 49 0.45 -6.33 -3.17
N SER A 50 0.38 -7.66 -3.10
CA SER A 50 -0.71 -8.47 -3.67
C SER A 50 -1.26 -9.46 -2.65
N GLY A 51 -2.58 -9.60 -2.57
CA GLY A 51 -3.27 -10.53 -1.66
C GLY A 51 -4.43 -11.28 -2.33
N SER A 52 -4.97 -12.29 -1.65
CA SER A 52 -6.15 -13.05 -2.09
C SER A 52 -7.13 -13.24 -0.93
N VAL A 53 -8.43 -13.15 -1.22
CA VAL A 53 -9.55 -13.25 -0.27
C VAL A 53 -10.74 -13.93 -0.93
N ASN A 54 -11.76 -14.32 -0.15
CA ASN A 54 -13.00 -14.88 -0.67
C ASN A 54 -14.12 -13.81 -0.73
N PRO A 55 -15.13 -13.98 -1.60
CA PRO A 55 -16.34 -13.16 -1.55
C PRO A 55 -17.00 -13.19 -0.18
N GLY A 56 -17.34 -12.01 0.34
CA GLY A 56 -17.89 -11.80 1.68
C GLY A 56 -16.85 -11.57 2.77
N ASP A 57 -15.56 -11.78 2.49
CA ASP A 57 -14.50 -11.52 3.46
C ASP A 57 -14.33 -10.02 3.71
N LEU A 58 -14.06 -9.69 4.97
CA LEU A 58 -13.55 -8.38 5.37
C LEU A 58 -12.04 -8.47 5.52
N PHE A 59 -11.32 -7.54 4.91
CA PHE A 59 -9.86 -7.50 4.96
C PHE A 59 -9.36 -6.06 5.07
N SER A 60 -8.11 -5.91 5.49
CA SER A 60 -7.47 -4.60 5.63
C SER A 60 -6.20 -4.54 4.79
N VAL A 61 -6.00 -3.43 4.08
CA VAL A 61 -4.72 -3.08 3.49
C VAL A 61 -4.08 -2.01 4.36
N THR A 62 -2.82 -2.23 4.76
CA THR A 62 -2.09 -1.33 5.64
C THR A 62 -0.95 -0.67 4.90
N VAL A 63 -0.84 0.64 5.05
CA VAL A 63 0.22 1.45 4.45
C VAL A 63 1.00 2.12 5.59
N GLU A 64 2.32 2.13 5.50
CA GLU A 64 3.16 2.86 6.45
C GLU A 64 3.03 4.37 6.23
N GLU A 65 2.80 5.11 7.32
CA GLU A 65 2.60 6.56 7.33
C GLU A 65 3.57 7.19 8.33
N ASP A 66 4.59 7.86 7.80
CA ASP A 66 5.69 8.45 8.57
C ASP A 66 5.37 9.77 9.28
N SER A 67 4.12 10.27 9.29
CA SER A 67 3.88 11.58 9.89
C SER A 67 2.56 11.79 10.64
N SER A 68 2.72 12.56 11.70
CA SER A 68 1.71 13.17 12.56
C SER A 68 1.07 14.43 11.98
N ALA A 69 1.40 14.80 10.73
CA ALA A 69 0.85 15.95 10.03
C ALA A 69 -0.34 15.50 9.18
N GLY A 70 -1.47 16.22 9.27
CA GLY A 70 -2.76 15.84 8.68
C GLY A 70 -2.76 15.71 7.15
N PHE A 71 -2.28 14.57 6.66
CA PHE A 71 -2.32 14.16 5.27
C PHE A 71 -3.74 13.79 4.83
N LEU A 72 -3.96 13.85 3.52
CA LEU A 72 -5.21 13.43 2.89
C LEU A 72 -4.94 12.21 1.99
N TRP A 73 -5.72 11.16 2.23
CA TRP A 73 -5.70 9.93 1.44
C TRP A 73 -6.83 9.92 0.40
N SER A 74 -6.49 9.64 -0.85
CA SER A 74 -7.45 9.32 -1.91
C SER A 74 -7.33 7.85 -2.29
N ILE A 75 -8.45 7.13 -2.32
CA ILE A 75 -8.49 5.69 -2.55
C ILE A 75 -9.34 5.41 -3.79
N GLN A 76 -8.77 4.69 -4.75
CA GLN A 76 -9.50 4.20 -5.92
C GLN A 76 -9.36 2.69 -6.03
N SER A 77 -10.46 2.01 -6.35
CA SER A 77 -10.48 0.57 -6.60
C SER A 77 -11.70 0.21 -7.44
N ASN A 78 -11.76 -1.02 -7.95
CA ASN A 78 -12.97 -1.49 -8.64
C ASN A 78 -14.11 -1.74 -7.65
N GLY A 79 -15.07 -0.81 -7.62
CA GLY A 79 -16.26 -0.85 -6.75
C GLY A 79 -17.21 -2.04 -6.96
N GLU A 80 -17.10 -2.75 -8.09
CA GLU A 80 -17.86 -4.00 -8.32
C GLU A 80 -17.23 -5.21 -7.63
N ILE A 81 -15.92 -5.18 -7.38
CA ILE A 81 -15.13 -6.27 -6.79
C ILE A 81 -14.90 -6.01 -5.31
N LEU A 82 -14.56 -4.78 -4.95
CA LEU A 82 -14.22 -4.36 -3.59
C LEU A 82 -15.05 -3.16 -3.17
N ARG A 83 -15.49 -3.14 -1.91
CA ARG A 83 -16.09 -1.95 -1.29
C ARG A 83 -15.22 -1.47 -0.15
N LEU A 84 -14.77 -0.21 -0.21
CA LEU A 84 -14.15 0.44 0.94
C LEU A 84 -15.20 0.68 2.03
N ILE A 85 -14.94 0.19 3.23
CA ILE A 85 -15.84 0.29 4.39
C ILE A 85 -15.39 1.42 5.31
N ALA A 86 -14.09 1.49 5.59
CA ALA A 86 -13.53 2.49 6.49
C ALA A 86 -12.04 2.69 6.21
N ASN A 87 -11.52 3.81 6.71
CA ASN A 87 -10.08 4.01 6.87
C ASN A 87 -9.81 4.51 8.29
N ARG A 88 -8.66 4.15 8.86
CA ARG A 88 -8.25 4.57 10.20
C ARG A 88 -6.74 4.63 10.35
N TYR A 89 -6.28 5.60 11.11
CA TYR A 89 -4.91 5.68 11.56
C TYR A 89 -4.69 4.75 12.75
N ILE A 90 -3.65 3.92 12.66
CA ILE A 90 -3.18 3.03 13.72
C ILE A 90 -1.96 3.68 14.35
N ASP A 91 -2.17 4.15 15.59
CA ASP A 91 -1.12 4.76 16.41
C ASP A 91 -0.19 3.67 16.96
N PRO A 92 1.11 3.70 16.62
CA PRO A 92 2.07 2.69 17.03
C PRO A 92 2.30 2.70 18.56
N SER A 93 2.07 3.84 19.23
CA SER A 93 2.13 3.90 20.69
C SER A 93 1.01 3.12 21.40
N LYS A 94 -0.04 2.74 20.67
CA LYS A 94 -1.19 1.99 21.19
C LYS A 94 -1.19 0.51 20.80
N SER A 95 -0.24 0.05 19.97
CA SER A 95 -0.14 -1.37 19.58
C SER A 95 0.50 -2.29 20.64
N GLN A 96 1.01 -1.76 21.75
CA GLN A 96 1.52 -2.57 22.86
C GLN A 96 0.44 -2.85 23.91
N SER A 97 -0.22 -4.01 23.81
CA SER A 97 -0.73 -4.73 24.98
C SER A 97 -0.99 -6.21 24.68
N SER A 98 0.08 -7.00 24.58
CA SER A 98 0.04 -8.42 24.96
C SER A 98 0.79 -8.57 26.29
N PRO A 99 0.12 -8.92 27.40
CA PRO A 99 0.80 -9.16 28.66
C PRO A 99 1.51 -10.52 28.59
N GLY A 100 2.82 -10.49 28.39
CA GLY A 100 3.69 -11.65 28.58
C GLY A 100 4.68 -11.88 27.46
N ASP A 101 5.65 -10.99 27.27
CA ASP A 101 6.96 -11.45 26.82
C ASP A 101 8.06 -10.50 27.31
N ILE A 102 8.91 -11.01 28.19
CA ILE A 102 10.06 -10.30 28.73
C ILE A 102 11.24 -10.72 27.87
N SER A 103 11.52 -9.98 26.80
CA SER A 103 12.82 -10.07 26.14
C SER A 103 13.43 -8.67 26.02
N ASN A 104 14.55 -8.51 26.72
CA ASN A 104 15.41 -7.33 26.66
C ASN A 104 15.97 -7.19 25.24
N PHE A 105 15.32 -6.38 24.41
CA PHE A 105 15.96 -5.76 23.26
C PHE A 105 15.32 -4.40 23.00
N THR A 106 16.02 -3.34 23.38
CA THR A 106 15.61 -1.97 23.04
C THR A 106 15.95 -1.73 21.57
N VAL A 107 15.04 -2.09 20.67
CA VAL A 107 15.04 -1.50 19.32
C VAL A 107 14.51 -0.08 19.49
N THR A 108 15.40 0.91 19.46
CA THR A 108 15.05 2.31 19.24
C THR A 108 14.70 2.47 17.76
N GLY A 109 13.60 1.85 17.35
CA GLY A 109 12.93 2.12 16.09
C GLY A 109 11.73 2.97 16.43
N ILE A 110 11.64 4.15 15.84
CA ILE A 110 10.36 4.87 15.78
C ILE A 110 9.44 3.91 15.02
N GLU A 111 8.49 3.27 15.70
CA GLU A 111 7.45 2.52 15.01
C GLU A 111 6.66 3.55 14.21
N THR A 112 6.80 3.50 12.88
CA THR A 112 6.08 4.35 11.94
C THR A 112 4.58 4.12 12.08
N GLY A 113 3.81 5.20 11.98
CA GLY A 113 2.35 5.13 11.96
C GLY A 113 1.84 4.26 10.83
N LYS A 114 0.62 3.73 10.94
CA LYS A 114 0.04 2.91 9.88
C LYS A 114 -1.35 3.37 9.55
N GLN A 115 -1.62 3.63 8.28
CA GLN A 115 -2.99 3.83 7.80
C GLN A 115 -3.58 2.49 7.37
N SER A 116 -4.72 2.13 7.94
CA SER A 116 -5.47 0.92 7.58
C SER A 116 -6.70 1.29 6.76
N PHE A 117 -6.89 0.57 5.66
CA PHE A 117 -8.05 0.67 4.78
C PHE A 117 -8.80 -0.65 4.80
N ASP A 118 -10.02 -0.62 5.33
CA ASP A 118 -10.85 -1.81 5.52
C ASP A 118 -11.80 -1.97 4.33
N PHE A 119 -11.78 -3.15 3.72
CA PHE A 119 -12.54 -3.49 2.53
C PHE A 119 -13.43 -4.72 2.75
N GLU A 120 -14.49 -4.80 1.96
CA GLU A 120 -15.30 -5.99 1.78
C GLU A 120 -15.15 -6.51 0.35
N ALA A 121 -14.90 -7.81 0.21
CA ALA A 121 -14.88 -8.48 -1.08
C ALA A 121 -16.31 -8.78 -1.55
N LEU A 122 -16.74 -8.15 -2.63
CA LEU A 122 -18.12 -8.28 -3.12
C LEU A 122 -18.27 -9.40 -4.15
N LYS A 123 -17.33 -9.47 -5.09
CA LYS A 123 -17.46 -10.30 -6.28
C LYS A 123 -16.10 -10.83 -6.70
N ARG A 124 -16.11 -12.04 -7.26
CA ARG A 124 -14.91 -12.65 -7.86
C ARG A 124 -14.32 -11.78 -8.96
N GLY A 125 -12.99 -11.71 -8.97
CA GLY A 125 -12.21 -10.91 -9.90
C GLY A 125 -10.96 -10.35 -9.23
N VAL A 126 -10.17 -9.60 -9.98
CA VAL A 126 -8.97 -8.92 -9.46
C VAL A 126 -9.20 -7.41 -9.47
N SER A 127 -8.86 -6.75 -8.37
CA SER A 127 -8.94 -5.29 -8.23
C SER A 127 -7.56 -4.72 -7.96
N LEU A 128 -7.19 -3.69 -8.72
CA LEU A 128 -6.06 -2.81 -8.42
C LEU A 128 -6.56 -1.69 -7.51
N ILE A 129 -5.90 -1.49 -6.39
CA ILE A 129 -6.17 -0.43 -5.42
C ILE A 129 -5.07 0.62 -5.56
N GLU A 130 -5.47 1.86 -5.76
CA GLU A 130 -4.59 3.03 -5.81
C GLU A 130 -4.77 3.84 -4.52
N PHE A 131 -3.66 4.07 -3.81
CA PHE A 131 -3.58 4.89 -2.60
C PHE A 131 -2.77 6.14 -2.93
N GLY A 132 -3.45 7.24 -3.22
CA GLY A 132 -2.83 8.56 -3.33
C GLY A 132 -2.72 9.20 -1.95
N PHE A 133 -1.54 9.69 -1.61
CA PHE A 133 -1.33 10.54 -0.43
C PHE A 133 -0.94 11.94 -0.87
N SER A 134 -1.41 12.97 -0.14
CA SER A 134 -1.02 14.36 -0.38
C SER A 134 -0.95 15.17 0.91
N SER A 135 0.02 16.10 0.99
CA SER A 135 0.13 17.08 2.06
C SER A 135 -0.64 18.36 1.72
N PRO A 136 -1.56 18.84 2.57
CA PRO A 136 -2.23 20.12 2.35
C PRO A 136 -1.36 21.33 2.73
N VAL A 137 -0.24 21.13 3.45
CA VAL A 137 0.60 22.20 4.00
C VAL A 137 1.80 22.51 3.10
N GLU A 138 2.25 21.54 2.30
CA GLU A 138 3.32 21.74 1.32
C GLU A 138 2.70 22.06 -0.03
N SER A 139 2.79 23.32 -0.47
CA SER A 139 2.34 23.74 -1.81
C SER A 139 3.20 23.18 -2.95
N ASP A 140 4.26 22.44 -2.61
CA ASP A 140 5.20 21.81 -3.54
C ASP A 140 5.00 20.29 -3.51
N GLY A 141 3.98 19.82 -4.24
CA GLY A 141 4.07 18.62 -5.07
C GLY A 141 4.37 17.25 -4.46
N ASN A 142 4.48 17.08 -3.14
CA ASN A 142 4.68 15.76 -2.51
C ASN A 142 3.37 14.98 -2.47
N SER A 143 2.89 14.57 -3.66
CA SER A 143 1.94 13.48 -3.80
C SER A 143 2.69 12.23 -4.21
N SER A 144 2.54 11.14 -3.46
CA SER A 144 2.94 9.83 -4.00
C SER A 144 1.75 8.89 -4.04
N ILE A 145 1.89 7.91 -4.92
CA ILE A 145 0.88 6.91 -5.19
C ILE A 145 1.49 5.56 -4.88
N LEU A 146 0.78 4.78 -4.06
CA LEU A 146 1.08 3.39 -3.81
C LEU A 146 -0.02 2.52 -4.41
N TYR A 147 0.36 1.33 -4.86
CA TYR A 147 -0.58 0.40 -5.45
C TYR A 147 -0.61 -0.91 -4.65
N ALA A 148 -1.77 -1.55 -4.63
CA ALA A 148 -1.90 -2.95 -4.21
C ALA A 148 -2.86 -3.69 -5.14
N SER A 149 -2.76 -5.01 -5.22
CA SER A 149 -3.74 -5.84 -5.91
C SER A 149 -4.39 -6.85 -4.98
N VAL A 150 -5.68 -7.10 -5.18
CA VAL A 150 -6.43 -8.12 -4.43
C VAL A 150 -7.17 -8.99 -5.42
N SER A 151 -6.94 -10.30 -5.32
CA SER A 151 -7.71 -11.35 -5.98
C SER A 151 -8.87 -11.77 -5.08
N VAL A 152 -10.06 -11.89 -5.65
CA VAL A 152 -11.25 -12.43 -4.98
C VAL A 152 -11.65 -13.73 -5.68
N GLU A 153 -11.59 -14.86 -4.94
CA GLU A 153 -11.62 -16.22 -5.52
C GLU A 153 -12.89 -17.07 -5.31
#